data_AF-A0A9D9SUV9-F1
#
_entry.id   AF-A0A9D9SUV9-F1
#
_cell.length_a   1.000
_cell.length_b   1.000
_cell.length_c   1.000
_cell.angle_alpha   90.00
_cell.angle_beta   90.00
_cell.angle_gamma   90.00
#
_symmetry.space_group_name_H-M   'P 1'
#
loop_
_entity.id
_entity.type
_entity.pdbx_description
1 polymer ?
#
loop_
_entity_poly.entity_id
_entity_poly.type
_entity_poly.pdbx_seq_one_letter_code
_entity_poly.pdbx_strand_id
1 'polypeptide(L)'
;MAIDPPGLKMKARLDTGATTSSLDARDIREFERDGKSWVKFQLIDRESGQATEISRPVVRSAAIANGGGRRYVISLKATIGSIDQFTEFSLADRSTYNYPVLLGRNFLRDQALVDVARRFTINNAKP
;
A
#
# COMPACT_ATOMS: atom_id res chain seq x y z
N MET A 1 -0.70 10.18 -1.68
CA MET A 1 0.43 9.41 -2.23
C MET A 1 0.03 8.85 -3.58
N ALA A 2 0.99 8.46 -4.42
CA ALA A 2 0.73 7.67 -5.62
C ALA A 2 1.31 6.25 -5.46
N ILE A 3 0.60 5.24 -5.98
CA ILE A 3 1.07 3.85 -6.08
C ILE A 3 1.24 3.50 -7.54
N ASP A 4 2.43 3.04 -7.93
CA ASP A 4 2.76 2.70 -9.30
C ASP A 4 3.24 1.23 -9.44
N PRO A 5 2.68 0.49 -10.41
CA PRO A 5 1.49 0.76 -11.22
C PRO A 5 0.19 0.74 -10.38
N PRO A 6 -0.91 1.37 -10.84
CA PRO A 6 -1.09 2.05 -12.13
C PRO A 6 -0.82 3.57 -12.11
N GLY A 7 -0.26 4.11 -11.03
CA GLY A 7 -0.18 5.55 -10.80
C GLY A 7 -1.39 6.10 -10.03
N LEU A 8 -2.11 5.23 -9.31
CA LEU A 8 -3.31 5.59 -8.57
C LEU A 8 -2.97 6.46 -7.35
N LYS A 9 -3.67 7.59 -7.21
CA LYS A 9 -3.56 8.45 -6.03
C LYS A 9 -4.45 7.93 -4.91
N MET A 10 -3.86 7.74 -3.73
CA MET A 10 -4.56 7.23 -2.56
C MET A 10 -4.24 8.08 -1.32
N LYS A 11 -5.22 8.19 -0.41
CA LYS A 11 -5.00 8.76 0.92
C LYS A 11 -4.23 7.75 1.77
N ALA A 12 -3.16 8.22 2.40
CA ALA A 12 -2.31 7.40 3.25
C ALA A 12 -2.30 7.95 4.67
N ARG A 13 -2.34 7.06 5.66
CA ARG A 13 -2.00 7.38 7.04
C ARG A 13 -0.54 6.98 7.28
N LEU A 14 0.25 7.91 7.82
CA LEU A 14 1.58 7.60 8.32
C LEU A 14 1.43 7.00 9.72
N ASP A 15 2.04 5.84 9.95
CA ASP A 15 1.90 5.09 11.20
C ASP A 15 3.26 4.60 11.68
N THR A 16 3.82 5.31 12.67
CA THR A 16 5.09 4.97 13.29
C THR A 16 5.00 3.74 14.19
N GLY A 17 3.80 3.26 14.52
CA GLY A 17 3.55 2.05 15.31
C GLY A 17 3.63 0.77 14.47
N ALA A 18 3.38 0.84 13.17
CA ALA A 18 3.43 -0.31 12.26
C ALA A 18 4.83 -0.53 11.65
N THR A 19 5.31 -1.78 11.61
CA THR A 19 6.56 -2.11 10.90
C THR A 19 6.37 -2.08 9.39
N THR A 20 5.40 -2.84 8.87
CA THR A 20 5.13 -3.00 7.44
C THR A 20 3.92 -2.17 7.03
N SER A 21 3.99 -1.57 5.84
CA SER A 21 2.87 -0.84 5.24
C SER A 21 1.75 -1.79 4.82
N SER A 22 0.51 -1.29 4.76
CA SER A 22 -0.63 -2.08 4.26
C SER A 22 -1.39 -1.31 3.19
N LEU A 23 -1.84 -2.04 2.17
CA LEU A 23 -2.55 -1.52 1.01
C LEU A 23 -3.94 -2.13 0.92
N ASP A 24 -4.92 -1.26 0.72
CA ASP A 24 -6.28 -1.65 0.42
C ASP A 24 -6.32 -2.41 -0.91
N ALA A 25 -6.69 -3.68 -0.85
CA ALA A 25 -6.80 -4.54 -2.01
C ALA A 25 -8.07 -5.39 -1.90
N ARG A 26 -8.76 -5.55 -3.03
CA ARG A 26 -9.98 -6.36 -3.16
C ARG A 26 -9.73 -7.54 -4.07
N ASP A 27 -10.58 -8.55 -3.92
CA ASP A 27 -10.60 -9.73 -4.78
C ASP A 27 -9.20 -10.37 -4.95
N ILE A 28 -8.53 -10.57 -3.82
CA ILE A 28 -7.14 -11.03 -3.78
C ILE A 28 -7.11 -12.53 -4.13
N ARG A 29 -6.49 -12.88 -5.24
CA ARG A 29 -6.38 -14.26 -5.74
C ARG A 29 -4.93 -14.60 -6.05
N GLU A 30 -4.42 -15.66 -5.43
CA GLU A 30 -3.11 -16.21 -5.74
C GLU A 30 -3.17 -17.03 -7.04
N PHE A 31 -2.10 -16.98 -7.83
CA PHE A 31 -1.91 -17.83 -8.99
C PHE A 31 -0.41 -18.09 -9.22
N GLU A 32 -0.10 -19.14 -9.97
CA GLU A 32 1.28 -19.42 -10.40
C GLU A 32 1.56 -18.80 -11.77
N ARG A 33 2.73 -18.21 -11.94
CA ARG A 33 3.28 -17.79 -13.24
C ARG A 33 4.77 -18.08 -13.26
N ASP A 34 5.21 -18.87 -14.24
CA ASP A 34 6.60 -19.28 -14.44
C ASP A 34 7.23 -19.90 -13.18
N GLY A 35 6.49 -20.78 -12.48
CA GLY A 35 6.94 -21.41 -11.24
C GLY A 35 7.06 -20.49 -10.02
N LYS A 36 6.55 -19.25 -10.10
CA LYS A 36 6.57 -18.27 -9.01
C LYS A 36 5.14 -17.98 -8.53
N SER A 37 4.98 -17.73 -7.24
CA SER A 37 3.71 -17.26 -6.66
C SER A 37 3.47 -15.79 -7.02
N TRP A 38 2.30 -15.52 -7.58
CA TRP A 38 1.80 -14.19 -7.90
C TRP A 38 0.45 -13.98 -7.25
N VAL A 39 0.10 -12.72 -7.05
CA VAL A 39 -1.22 -12.34 -6.58
C VAL A 39 -1.83 -11.33 -7.54
N LYS A 40 -3.09 -11.56 -7.89
CA LYS A 40 -3.96 -10.66 -8.64
C LYS A 40 -4.95 -10.04 -7.66
N PHE A 41 -5.16 -8.73 -7.77
CA PHE A 41 -6.04 -7.99 -6.87
C PHE A 41 -6.47 -6.68 -7.51
N GLN A 42 -7.51 -6.08 -6.94
CA GLN A 42 -8.04 -4.79 -7.38
C GLN A 42 -7.66 -3.67 -6.41
N LEU A 43 -7.20 -2.57 -6.97
CA LEU A 43 -7.08 -1.28 -6.28
C LEU A 43 -8.32 -0.46 -6.57
N ILE A 44 -8.96 0.06 -5.53
CA ILE A 44 -10.17 0.88 -5.64
C ILE A 44 -9.79 2.34 -5.44
N ASP A 45 -10.04 3.16 -6.44
CA ASP A 45 -10.08 4.60 -6.26
C ASP A 45 -11.32 4.95 -5.43
N ARG A 46 -11.12 5.45 -4.22
CA ARG A 46 -12.24 5.78 -3.31
C ARG A 46 -12.97 7.07 -3.67
N GLU A 47 -12.42 7.88 -4.57
CA GLU A 47 -13.07 9.10 -5.04
C GLU A 47 -13.97 8.81 -6.24
N SER A 48 -13.48 8.06 -7.23
CA SER A 48 -14.26 7.70 -8.42
C SER A 48 -15.04 6.38 -8.30
N GLY A 49 -14.69 5.52 -7.34
CA GLY A 49 -15.19 4.15 -7.24
C GLY A 49 -14.59 3.18 -8.26
N GLN A 50 -13.69 3.64 -9.14
CA GLN A 50 -13.11 2.82 -10.19
C GLN A 50 -12.19 1.74 -9.60
N ALA A 51 -12.41 0.50 -10.03
CA ALA A 51 -11.52 -0.62 -9.72
C ALA A 51 -10.49 -0.81 -10.83
N THR A 52 -9.22 -0.94 -10.45
CA THR A 52 -8.13 -1.31 -11.36
C THR A 52 -7.50 -2.62 -10.91
N GLU A 53 -7.57 -3.64 -11.76
CA GLU A 53 -6.93 -4.92 -11.50
C GLU A 53 -5.43 -4.86 -11.85
N ILE A 54 -4.59 -5.30 -10.93
CA ILE A 54 -3.16 -5.47 -11.16
C ILE A 54 -2.70 -6.83 -10.63
N SER A 55 -1.54 -7.29 -11.09
CA SER A 55 -0.89 -8.49 -10.57
C SER A 55 0.57 -8.22 -10.21
N ARG A 56 1.05 -8.82 -9.12
CA ARG A 56 2.43 -8.67 -8.64
C ARG A 56 2.96 -10.00 -8.10
N PRO A 57 4.28 -10.25 -8.20
CA PRO A 57 4.90 -11.38 -7.53
C PRO A 57 4.77 -11.21 -6.02
N VAL A 58 4.51 -12.33 -5.33
CA VAL A 58 4.48 -12.37 -3.87
C VAL A 58 5.91 -12.35 -3.36
N VAL A 59 6.26 -11.37 -2.54
CA VAL A 59 7.58 -11.27 -1.89
C VAL A 59 7.65 -12.23 -0.70
N ARG A 60 6.57 -12.28 0.09
CA ARG A 60 6.39 -13.19 1.23
C ARG A 60 4.92 -13.22 1.65
N SER A 61 4.58 -14.14 2.53
CA SER A 61 3.27 -14.15 3.20
C SER A 61 3.47 -13.92 4.70
N ALA A 62 2.76 -12.95 5.25
CA ALA A 62 2.82 -12.57 6.66
C ALA A 62 1.62 -13.15 7.42
N ALA A 63 1.87 -13.77 8.58
CA ALA A 63 0.78 -14.18 9.46
C ALA A 63 0.09 -12.94 10.06
N ILE A 64 -1.24 -12.98 10.12
CA ILE A 64 -2.02 -11.97 10.83
C ILE A 64 -2.02 -12.36 12.31
N ALA A 65 -1.70 -11.40 13.17
CA ALA A 65 -1.81 -11.59 14.62
C ALA A 65 -3.25 -12.01 14.99
N ASN A 66 -3.40 -12.85 16.02
CA ASN A 66 -4.69 -13.37 16.50
C ASN A 66 -5.41 -14.32 15.52
N GLY A 67 -4.66 -15.06 14.68
CA GLY A 67 -5.22 -16.18 13.91
C GLY A 67 -6.04 -15.78 12.67
N GLY A 68 -6.00 -14.52 12.25
CA GLY A 68 -6.76 -14.01 11.10
C GLY A 68 -6.30 -14.49 9.72
N GLY A 69 -5.45 -15.52 9.64
CA GLY A 69 -4.90 -16.06 8.40
C GLY A 69 -3.57 -15.44 7.97
N ARG A 70 -3.29 -15.42 6.67
CA ARG A 70 -2.06 -14.89 6.07
C ARG A 70 -2.39 -13.76 5.10
N ARG A 71 -1.51 -12.77 5.00
CA ARG A 71 -1.55 -11.70 3.99
C ARG A 71 -0.39 -11.85 3.04
N TYR A 72 -0.67 -11.75 1.74
CA TYR A 72 0.38 -11.60 0.74
C TYR A 72 1.05 -10.24 0.89
N VAL A 73 2.37 -10.24 0.80
CA VAL A 73 3.19 -9.03 0.78
C VAL A 73 3.77 -8.90 -0.61
N ILE A 74 3.62 -7.72 -1.19
CA ILE A 74 4.12 -7.37 -2.52
C ILE A 74 4.98 -6.12 -2.46
N SER A 75 5.81 -5.90 -3.47
CA SER A 75 6.56 -4.65 -3.64
C SER A 75 5.93 -3.76 -4.71
N LEU A 76 5.62 -2.52 -4.34
CA LEU A 76 5.10 -1.47 -5.22
C LEU A 76 5.90 -0.19 -5.03
N LYS A 77 5.97 0.61 -6.09
CA LYS A 77 6.57 1.93 -6.04
C LYS A 77 5.57 2.89 -5.41
N ALA A 78 6.01 3.61 -4.39
CA ALA A 78 5.19 4.53 -3.60
C ALA A 78 5.82 5.91 -3.60
N THR A 79 5.03 6.91 -3.99
CA THR A 79 5.50 8.30 -4.10
C THR A 79 4.71 9.24 -3.18
N ILE A 80 5.43 10.03 -2.38
CA ILE A 80 4.90 11.08 -1.50
C ILE A 80 5.78 12.32 -1.59
N GLY A 81 5.27 13.40 -2.18
CA GLY A 81 6.08 14.59 -2.43
C GLY A 81 7.27 14.23 -3.31
N SER A 82 8.48 14.52 -2.83
CA SER A 82 9.74 14.15 -3.49
C SER A 82 10.25 12.76 -3.12
N ILE A 83 9.63 12.05 -2.16
CA ILE A 83 10.03 10.70 -1.77
C ILE A 83 9.43 9.71 -2.75
N ASP A 84 10.28 8.90 -3.37
CA ASP A 84 9.88 7.90 -4.36
C ASP A 84 10.65 6.59 -4.12
N GLN A 85 9.96 5.57 -3.59
CA GLN A 85 10.60 4.36 -3.07
C GLN A 85 9.79 3.09 -3.34
N PHE A 86 10.49 1.97 -3.59
CA PHE A 86 9.86 0.65 -3.54
C PHE A 86 9.58 0.26 -2.10
N THR A 87 8.34 -0.14 -1.84
CA THR A 87 7.87 -0.46 -0.49
C THR A 87 7.10 -1.77 -0.48
N GLU A 88 7.34 -2.57 0.55
CA GLU A 88 6.52 -3.74 0.84
C GLU A 88 5.15 -3.33 1.41
N PHE A 89 4.10 -3.83 0.78
CA PHE A 89 2.73 -3.69 1.26
C PHE A 89 2.12 -5.06 1.55
N SER A 90 1.61 -5.25 2.77
CA SER A 90 0.68 -6.34 3.03
C SER A 90 -0.68 -6.01 2.43
N LEU A 91 -1.22 -6.89 1.60
CA LEU A 91 -2.55 -6.73 1.01
C LEU A 91 -3.63 -7.07 2.04
N ALA A 92 -4.64 -6.21 2.18
CA ALA A 92 -5.74 -6.42 3.11
C ALA A 92 -7.02 -5.76 2.61
N ASP A 93 -8.18 -6.30 3.01
CA ASP A 93 -9.42 -5.55 2.89
C ASP A 93 -9.47 -4.45 3.96
N ARG A 94 -9.42 -3.19 3.51
CA ARG A 94 -9.49 -2.01 4.37
C ARG A 94 -10.73 -1.16 4.10
N SER A 95 -11.79 -1.73 3.52
CA SER A 95 -13.02 -1.00 3.14
C SER A 95 -13.65 -0.23 4.31
N THR A 96 -13.55 -0.79 5.51
CA THR A 96 -14.09 -0.23 6.75
C THR A 96 -13.20 0.84 7.39
N TYR A 97 -11.96 1.03 6.91
CA TYR A 97 -11.02 2.00 7.46
C TYR A 97 -11.04 3.31 6.68
N ASN A 98 -10.79 4.44 7.33
CA ASN A 98 -10.76 5.75 6.67
C ASN A 98 -9.63 5.92 5.63
N TYR A 99 -8.53 5.18 5.77
CA TYR A 99 -7.36 5.31 4.92
C TYR A 99 -7.08 3.98 4.17
N PRO A 100 -7.12 3.99 2.82
CA PRO A 100 -6.79 2.81 2.04
C PRO A 100 -5.31 2.42 2.15
N VAL A 101 -4.42 3.36 2.45
CA VAL A 101 -3.00 3.04 2.67
C VAL A 101 -2.60 3.39 4.09
N LEU A 102 -1.83 2.50 4.71
CA LEU A 102 -1.10 2.74 5.95
C LEU A 102 0.39 2.57 5.64
N LEU A 103 1.18 3.58 5.91
CA LEU A 103 2.63 3.55 5.69
C LEU A 103 3.36 3.36 7.01
N GLY A 104 4.05 2.23 7.13
CA GLY A 104 4.78 1.84 8.31
C GLY A 104 6.22 2.35 8.32
N ARG A 105 6.93 2.00 9.39
CA ARG A 105 8.34 2.37 9.62
C ARG A 105 9.28 1.95 8.50
N ASN A 106 9.03 0.85 7.79
CA ASN A 106 9.90 0.44 6.68
C ASN A 106 9.96 1.47 5.54
N PHE A 107 8.87 2.22 5.31
CA PHE A 107 8.87 3.33 4.35
C PHE A 107 9.46 4.61 4.98
N LEU A 108 9.14 4.86 6.25
CA LEU A 108 9.47 6.13 6.92
C LEU A 108 10.94 6.23 7.36
N ARG A 109 11.55 5.08 7.72
CA ARG A 109 12.91 5.02 8.26
C ARG A 109 13.89 5.65 7.27
N ASP A 110 14.69 6.58 7.78
CA ASP A 110 15.70 7.34 7.02
C ASP A 110 15.15 8.21 5.88
N GLN A 111 13.81 8.28 5.70
CA GLN A 111 13.16 9.05 4.64
C GLN A 111 12.39 10.28 5.17
N ALA A 112 11.80 10.18 6.37
CA ALA A 112 10.87 11.20 6.85
C ALA A 112 10.79 11.34 8.37
N LEU A 113 10.46 12.55 8.83
CA LEU A 113 9.95 12.83 10.17
C LEU A 113 8.43 13.05 10.11
N VAL A 114 7.71 12.54 11.10
CA VAL A 114 6.24 12.65 11.18
C VAL A 114 5.85 13.67 12.25
N ASP A 115 5.35 14.81 11.83
CA ASP A 115 4.69 15.81 12.69
C ASP A 115 3.19 15.50 12.78
N VAL A 116 2.74 14.99 13.93
CA VAL A 116 1.35 14.58 14.16
C VAL A 116 0.36 15.75 14.21
N ALA A 117 0.84 17.00 14.35
CA ALA A 117 -0.01 18.18 14.33
C ALA A 117 -0.42 18.60 12.91
N ARG A 118 0.22 18.03 11.87
CA ARG A 118 0.02 18.39 10.47
C ARG A 118 -0.64 17.27 9.68
N ARG A 119 -1.39 17.65 8.64
CA ARG A 119 -2.01 16.73 7.67
C ARG A 119 -1.93 17.31 6.27
N PHE A 120 -1.80 16.44 5.27
CA PHE A 120 -1.79 16.81 3.85
C PHE A 120 -0.81 17.95 3.50
N THR A 121 0.43 17.86 4.00
CA THR A 121 1.46 18.90 3.84
C THR A 121 2.11 18.96 2.45
N ILE A 122 1.83 17.99 1.59
CA ILE A 122 2.34 17.96 0.22
C ILE A 122 1.33 18.70 -0.67
N ASN A 123 1.66 19.94 -1.03
CA ASN A 123 0.94 20.67 -2.07
C ASN A 123 1.45 20.23 -3.43
N ASN A 124 0.56 19.71 -4.27
CA ASN A 124 0.84 19.45 -5.69
C ASN A 124 0.71 20.73 -6.52
N ALA A 125 1.23 21.87 -6.04
CA ALA A 125 1.44 23.00 -6.92
C ALA A 125 2.55 22.57 -7.89
N LYS A 126 2.17 22.23 -9.13
CA LYS A 126 3.14 22.21 -10.23
C LYS A 126 3.77 23.61 -10.30
N PRO A 127 5.09 23.74 -10.52
CA PRO A 127 5.62 24.98 -11.05
C PRO A 127 4.94 25.34 -12.38
#